data_AF-A0A8J3PY00-F1
#
_entry.id   AF-A0A8J3PY00-F1
#
_cell.length_a   1.000
_cell.length_b   1.000
_cell.length_c   1.000
_cell.angle_alpha   90.00
_cell.angle_beta   90.00
_cell.angle_gamma   90.00
#
_symmetry.space_group_name_H-M   'P 1'
#
loop_
_entity.id
_entity.type
_entity.pdbx_description
1 polymer ?
#
loop_
_entity_poly.entity_id
_entity_poly.type
_entity_poly.pdbx_seq_one_letter_code
_entity_poly.pdbx_strand_id
1 'polypeptide(L)'
;MRSKVRAAWIAVGGAFTAVVVVAMAVAVLADIRVQPDGDIFRAPSAWGPVGPTTEITTYAYEIAAPLIVVRTTGNVEVRLVPGTPGRLSVKRTLTWGEAGRRFEESWRDGGMLNAEMSCEVDCHAEYVLGVPPGVGVMAGGLSELVPCPRPVNTEISCYSSTLEQAPWPAPTPGRGR
;
A
#
# COMPACT_ATOMS: atom_id res chain seq x y z
N MET A 1 5.06 -14.70 -55.43
CA MET A 1 4.93 -13.42 -54.69
C MET A 1 4.26 -13.53 -53.31
N ARG A 2 3.63 -14.65 -52.90
CA ARG A 2 2.87 -14.74 -51.62
C ARG A 2 3.69 -15.00 -50.33
N SER A 3 4.94 -15.49 -50.39
CA SER A 3 5.71 -15.82 -49.16
C SER A 3 6.40 -14.61 -48.52
N LYS A 4 6.90 -13.66 -49.32
CA LYS A 4 7.58 -12.45 -48.83
C LYS A 4 6.64 -11.55 -48.00
N VAL A 5 5.34 -11.53 -48.34
CA VAL A 5 4.31 -10.75 -47.63
C VAL A 5 4.02 -11.33 -46.24
N ARG A 6 4.01 -12.66 -46.10
CA ARG A 6 3.78 -13.32 -44.81
C ARG A 6 4.96 -13.13 -43.85
N ALA A 7 6.20 -13.18 -44.35
CA ALA A 7 7.38 -12.93 -43.55
C ALA A 7 7.45 -11.47 -43.06
N ALA A 8 7.07 -10.51 -43.91
CA ALA A 8 6.99 -9.11 -43.52
C ALA A 8 5.96 -8.86 -42.41
N TRP A 9 4.78 -9.49 -42.49
CA TRP A 9 3.73 -9.33 -41.48
C TRP A 9 4.12 -9.89 -40.10
N ILE A 10 4.82 -11.02 -40.06
CA ILE A 10 5.30 -11.62 -38.81
C ILE A 10 6.40 -10.76 -38.18
N ALA A 11 7.32 -10.24 -38.99
CA ALA A 11 8.38 -9.35 -38.51
C ALA A 11 7.81 -8.04 -37.92
N VAL A 12 6.81 -7.45 -38.58
CA VAL A 12 6.14 -6.23 -38.10
C VAL A 12 5.33 -6.50 -36.82
N GLY A 13 4.61 -7.62 -36.76
CA GLY A 13 3.87 -8.03 -35.56
C GLY A 13 4.78 -8.21 -34.35
N GLY A 14 5.90 -8.92 -34.51
CA GLY A 14 6.87 -9.15 -33.44
C GLY A 14 7.56 -7.86 -32.97
N ALA A 15 7.92 -6.96 -33.90
CA ALA A 15 8.50 -5.67 -33.57
C ALA A 15 7.53 -4.79 -32.75
N PHE A 16 6.25 -4.79 -33.12
CA PHE A 16 5.23 -4.04 -32.38
C PHE A 16 5.06 -4.56 -30.94
N THR A 17 5.00 -5.89 -30.76
CA THR A 17 4.91 -6.47 -29.41
C THR A 17 6.12 -6.11 -28.55
N ALA A 18 7.33 -6.17 -29.11
CA ALA A 18 8.54 -5.78 -28.40
C ALA A 18 8.50 -4.30 -27.97
N VAL A 19 8.07 -3.39 -28.84
CA VAL A 19 7.92 -1.97 -28.52
C VAL A 19 6.89 -1.74 -27.42
N VAL A 20 5.74 -2.43 -27.46
CA VAL A 20 4.71 -2.30 -26.41
C VAL A 20 5.22 -2.79 -25.06
N VAL A 21 5.92 -3.93 -25.02
CA VAL A 21 6.48 -4.47 -23.77
C VAL A 21 7.56 -3.52 -23.21
N VAL A 22 8.42 -2.97 -24.07
CA VAL A 22 9.43 -1.99 -23.65
C VAL A 22 8.77 -0.70 -23.16
N ALA A 23 7.75 -0.19 -23.85
CA ALA A 23 7.03 1.02 -23.44
C ALA A 23 6.33 0.82 -22.08
N MET A 24 5.71 -0.35 -21.84
CA MET A 24 5.12 -0.72 -20.56
C MET A 24 6.18 -0.82 -19.46
N ALA A 25 7.32 -1.47 -19.73
CA ALA A 25 8.41 -1.59 -18.77
C ALA A 25 9.00 -0.21 -18.41
N VAL A 26 9.16 0.68 -19.39
CA VAL A 26 9.63 2.05 -19.17
C VAL A 26 8.59 2.87 -18.40
N ALA A 27 7.29 2.73 -18.70
CA ALA A 27 6.23 3.42 -17.98
C ALA A 27 6.20 2.99 -16.50
N VAL A 28 6.30 1.69 -16.22
CA VAL A 28 6.41 1.16 -14.85
C VAL A 28 7.67 1.68 -14.16
N LEU A 29 8.81 1.74 -14.87
CA LEU A 29 10.05 2.24 -14.30
C LEU A 29 10.02 3.76 -14.06
N ALA A 30 9.31 4.52 -14.90
CA ALA A 30 9.13 5.95 -14.74
C ALA A 30 8.22 6.25 -13.53
N ASP A 31 7.17 5.47 -13.34
CA ASP A 31 6.30 5.57 -12.16
C ASP A 31 7.09 5.29 -10.86
N ILE A 32 8.03 4.33 -10.88
CA ILE A 32 8.95 4.06 -9.77
C ILE A 32 9.94 5.22 -9.52
N ARG A 33 10.34 5.96 -10.56
CA ARG A 33 11.35 7.03 -10.46
C ARG A 33 10.79 8.40 -10.13
N VAL A 34 9.48 8.61 -10.26
CA VAL A 34 8.82 9.84 -9.81
C VAL A 34 8.50 9.71 -8.33
N GLN A 35 9.55 9.67 -7.50
CA GLN A 35 9.41 9.93 -6.07
C GLN A 35 10.38 11.05 -5.73
N PRO A 36 9.89 12.28 -5.51
CA PRO A 36 10.76 13.39 -5.14
C PRO A 36 11.35 13.10 -3.76
N ASP A 37 12.68 13.22 -3.68
CA ASP A 37 13.44 13.26 -2.44
C ASP A 37 12.82 14.31 -1.49
N GLY A 38 12.30 13.87 -0.34
CA GLY A 38 12.12 14.72 0.84
C GLY A 38 10.72 15.25 1.16
N ASP A 39 9.67 14.95 0.39
CA ASP A 39 8.33 15.42 0.70
C ASP A 39 7.46 14.34 1.35
N ILE A 40 6.65 14.74 2.33
CA ILE A 40 5.61 13.90 2.95
C ILE A 40 4.71 13.36 1.84
N PHE A 41 4.85 12.08 1.47
CA PHE A 41 3.94 11.45 0.53
C PHE A 41 2.63 11.21 1.26
N ARG A 42 1.69 12.13 1.09
CA ARG A 42 0.30 11.95 1.50
C ARG A 42 -0.41 11.30 0.33
N ALA A 43 -0.81 10.04 0.47
CA ALA A 43 -1.79 9.49 -0.45
C ALA A 43 -3.03 10.41 -0.37
N PRO A 44 -3.73 10.70 -1.48
CA PRO A 44 -4.92 11.52 -1.43
C PRO A 44 -5.86 10.95 -0.37
N SER A 45 -6.33 11.79 0.56
CA SER A 45 -7.39 11.42 1.50
C SER A 45 -8.60 11.02 0.65
N ALA A 46 -8.81 9.72 0.54
CA ALA A 46 -9.81 9.17 -0.36
C ALA A 46 -11.10 8.97 0.42
N TRP A 47 -12.14 9.67 -0.01
CA TRP A 47 -13.50 9.18 0.20
C TRP A 47 -13.62 7.99 -0.76
N GLY A 48 -13.50 6.76 -0.24
CA GLY A 48 -13.62 5.54 -1.02
C GLY A 48 -14.91 5.44 -1.85
N PRO A 49 -14.97 4.52 -2.83
CA PRO A 49 -16.17 4.28 -3.62
C PRO A 49 -17.39 3.95 -2.74
N VAL A 50 -18.59 4.22 -3.23
CA VAL A 50 -19.84 3.84 -2.53
C VAL A 50 -20.11 2.37 -2.82
N GLY A 51 -20.16 1.54 -1.78
CA GLY A 51 -20.36 0.10 -1.87
C GLY A 51 -19.06 -0.70 -1.78
N PRO A 52 -19.16 -2.04 -1.64
CA PRO A 52 -18.01 -2.89 -1.39
C PRO A 52 -17.04 -2.87 -2.56
N THR A 53 -15.77 -2.54 -2.27
CA THR A 53 -14.71 -2.53 -3.27
C THR A 53 -13.37 -2.82 -2.63
N THR A 54 -12.49 -3.42 -3.43
CA THR A 54 -11.10 -3.67 -3.06
C THR A 54 -10.17 -2.90 -3.99
N GLU A 55 -9.24 -2.17 -3.40
CA GLU A 55 -8.17 -1.47 -4.11
C GLU A 55 -6.82 -2.07 -3.71
N ILE A 56 -5.99 -2.36 -4.69
CA ILE A 56 -4.64 -2.87 -4.47
C ILE A 56 -3.66 -1.84 -5.01
N THR A 57 -2.72 -1.42 -4.18
CA THR A 57 -1.63 -0.53 -4.60
C THR A 57 -0.30 -1.11 -4.18
N THR A 58 0.71 -0.97 -5.04
CA THR A 58 2.08 -1.43 -4.76
C THR A 58 3.04 -0.28 -4.99
N TYR A 59 3.93 -0.06 -4.03
CA TYR A 59 4.96 0.97 -4.04
C TYR A 59 6.32 0.34 -3.73
N ALA A 60 7.39 0.98 -4.19
CA ALA A 60 8.75 0.60 -3.83
C ALA A 60 9.58 1.85 -3.57
N TYR A 61 10.26 1.88 -2.42
CA TYR A 61 11.07 3.00 -1.97
C TYR A 61 12.53 2.56 -1.85
N GLU A 62 13.45 3.42 -2.24
CA GLU A 62 14.84 3.29 -1.79
C GLU A 62 14.90 3.69 -0.32
N ILE A 63 15.50 2.85 0.51
CA ILE A 63 15.57 3.10 1.95
C ILE A 63 17.01 3.02 2.44
N ALA A 64 17.45 4.13 3.03
CA ALA A 64 18.70 4.21 3.77
C ALA A 64 18.48 4.18 5.29
N ALA A 65 17.23 4.33 5.74
CA ALA A 65 16.88 4.31 7.15
C ALA A 65 17.09 2.89 7.74
N PRO A 66 17.75 2.76 8.89
CA PRO A 66 17.96 1.46 9.54
C PRO A 66 16.70 0.92 10.24
N LEU A 67 15.64 1.73 10.32
CA LEU A 67 14.40 1.43 11.04
C LEU A 67 13.20 1.97 10.27
N ILE A 68 12.18 1.13 10.14
CA ILE A 68 10.85 1.50 9.63
C ILE A 68 9.88 1.55 10.82
N VAL A 69 9.08 2.60 10.91
CA VAL A 69 8.03 2.76 11.91
C VAL A 69 6.67 2.77 11.22
N VAL A 70 5.79 1.87 11.62
CA VAL A 70 4.41 1.75 11.11
C VAL A 70 3.45 2.07 12.23
N ARG A 71 2.80 3.24 12.15
CA ARG A 71 1.73 3.64 13.07
C ARG A 71 0.40 3.46 12.38
N THR A 72 -0.49 2.68 12.99
CA THR A 72 -1.81 2.44 12.44
C THR A 72 -2.91 2.87 13.40
N THR A 73 -4.06 3.27 12.86
CA THR A 73 -5.29 3.48 13.63
C THR A 73 -6.45 2.90 12.84
N GLY A 74 -7.36 2.21 13.54
CA GLY A 74 -8.51 1.57 12.90
C GLY A 74 -8.28 0.09 12.55
N ASN A 75 -9.06 -0.43 11.60
CA ASN A 75 -8.95 -1.83 11.16
C ASN A 75 -7.80 -2.01 10.15
N VAL A 76 -6.59 -2.22 10.65
CA VAL A 76 -5.36 -2.30 9.83
C VAL A 76 -4.50 -3.50 10.25
N GLU A 77 -4.09 -4.31 9.27
CA GLU A 77 -3.12 -5.39 9.45
C GLU A 77 -1.81 -5.07 8.74
N VAL A 78 -0.69 -5.40 9.40
CA VAL A 78 0.67 -5.22 8.88
C VAL A 78 1.40 -6.55 8.92
N ARG A 79 1.85 -6.99 7.74
CA ARG A 79 2.64 -8.20 7.53
C ARG A 79 3.97 -7.85 6.90
N LEU A 80 4.98 -8.65 7.21
CA LEU A 80 6.34 -8.48 6.74
C LEU A 80 6.75 -9.70 5.91
N VAL A 81 7.40 -9.45 4.77
CA VAL A 81 8.03 -10.46 3.93
C VAL A 81 9.50 -10.10 3.72
N PRO A 82 10.38 -11.06 3.41
CA PRO A 82 11.77 -10.75 3.07
C PRO A 82 11.83 -9.83 1.84
N GLY A 83 12.56 -8.72 1.96
CA GLY A 83 12.74 -7.73 0.90
C GLY A 83 14.08 -7.85 0.16
N THR A 84 14.37 -6.85 -0.67
CA THR A 84 15.64 -6.73 -1.39
C THR A 84 16.57 -5.72 -0.71
N PRO A 85 17.90 -5.90 -0.75
CA PRO A 85 18.85 -4.93 -0.20
C PRO A 85 18.60 -3.52 -0.73
N GLY A 86 18.52 -2.54 0.17
CA GLY A 86 18.33 -1.12 -0.14
C GLY A 86 16.93 -0.72 -0.63
N ARG A 87 15.95 -1.65 -0.68
CA ARG A 87 14.62 -1.37 -1.21
C ARG A 87 13.49 -1.89 -0.35
N LEU A 88 12.67 -0.99 0.16
CA LEU A 88 11.41 -1.31 0.83
C LEU A 88 10.32 -1.47 -0.23
N SER A 89 9.67 -2.62 -0.30
CA SER A 89 8.42 -2.78 -1.07
C SER A 89 7.22 -2.72 -0.15
N VAL A 90 6.14 -2.12 -0.64
CA VAL A 90 4.88 -1.96 0.10
C VAL A 90 3.76 -2.40 -0.81
N LYS A 91 3.01 -3.42 -0.41
CA LYS A 91 1.74 -3.76 -1.05
C LYS A 91 0.62 -3.44 -0.06
N ARG A 92 -0.30 -2.58 -0.47
CA ARG A 92 -1.49 -2.21 0.30
C ARG A 92 -2.72 -2.80 -0.39
N THR A 93 -3.59 -3.41 0.41
CA THR A 93 -4.93 -3.82 0.00
C THR A 93 -5.93 -3.08 0.87
N LEU A 94 -6.77 -2.23 0.28
CA LEU A 94 -7.87 -1.55 0.97
C LEU A 94 -9.17 -2.25 0.60
N THR A 95 -9.90 -2.72 1.60
CA THR A 95 -11.26 -3.22 1.46
C THR A 95 -12.19 -2.18 2.07
N TRP A 96 -13.14 -1.71 1.27
CA TRP A 96 -14.14 -0.72 1.65
C TRP A 96 -15.47 -1.40 1.93
N GLY A 97 -16.13 -0.99 3.01
CA GLY A 97 -17.48 -1.44 3.36
C GLY A 97 -18.58 -0.55 2.74
N GLU A 98 -19.82 -0.73 3.21
CA GLU A 98 -20.99 -0.06 2.62
C GLU A 98 -21.12 1.44 2.98
N ALA A 99 -20.67 1.85 4.17
CA ALA A 99 -20.81 3.22 4.66
C ALA A 99 -19.64 3.68 5.57
N GLY A 100 -19.34 4.99 5.51
CA GLY A 100 -18.24 5.63 6.25
C GLY A 100 -16.86 5.34 5.62
N ARG A 101 -16.15 6.36 5.15
CA ARG A 101 -15.01 6.17 4.24
C ARG A 101 -13.92 7.22 4.46
N ARG A 102 -13.10 7.03 5.49
CA ARG A 102 -11.90 7.84 5.65
C ARG A 102 -10.69 6.94 5.72
N PHE A 103 -9.83 7.09 4.72
CA PHE A 103 -8.49 6.55 4.74
C PHE A 103 -7.50 7.70 4.62
N GLU A 104 -6.53 7.73 5.53
CA GLU A 104 -5.38 8.62 5.43
C GLU A 104 -4.11 7.79 5.50
N GLU A 105 -3.21 8.05 4.56
CA GLU A 105 -1.86 7.52 4.58
C GLU A 105 -0.87 8.67 4.42
N SER A 106 0.16 8.64 5.25
CA SER A 106 1.31 9.51 5.08
C SER A 106 2.61 8.75 5.29
N TRP A 107 3.56 9.01 4.42
CA TRP A 107 4.94 8.60 4.59
C TRP A 107 5.80 9.81 4.94
N ARG A 108 6.61 9.68 5.98
CA ARG A 108 7.60 10.69 6.37
C ARG A 108 9.00 10.09 6.23
N ASP A 109 9.88 10.84 5.57
CA ASP A 109 11.31 10.55 5.43
C ASP A 109 11.62 9.13 4.92
N GLY A 110 10.69 8.53 4.15
CA GLY A 110 10.80 7.16 3.63
C GLY A 110 10.82 6.04 4.69
N GLY A 111 10.73 6.37 5.99
CA GLY A 111 10.90 5.43 7.09
C GLY A 111 9.73 5.38 8.08
N MET A 112 8.79 6.32 8.02
CA MET A 112 7.62 6.32 8.90
C MET A 112 6.32 6.33 8.10
N LEU A 113 5.57 5.24 8.20
CA LEU A 113 4.21 5.09 7.69
C LEU A 113 3.22 5.43 8.80
N ASN A 114 2.32 6.37 8.56
CA ASN A 114 1.10 6.55 9.35
C ASN A 114 -0.10 6.18 8.47
N ALA A 115 -0.89 5.20 8.91
CA ALA A 115 -2.08 4.74 8.22
C ALA A 115 -3.30 4.81 9.17
N GLU A 116 -4.35 5.49 8.73
CA GLU A 116 -5.60 5.60 9.48
C GLU A 116 -6.74 5.09 8.60
N MET A 117 -7.51 4.14 9.12
CA MET A 117 -8.68 3.59 8.47
C MET A 117 -9.90 3.78 9.38
N SER A 118 -10.89 4.55 8.92
CA SER A 118 -12.13 4.78 9.65
C SER A 118 -13.34 4.54 8.75
N CYS A 119 -14.18 3.58 9.14
CA CYS A 119 -15.45 3.23 8.51
C CYS A 119 -16.43 2.67 9.54
N GLU A 120 -17.69 2.48 9.16
CA GLU A 120 -18.70 1.90 10.06
C GLU A 120 -18.62 0.38 10.14
N VAL A 121 -18.63 -0.32 9.00
CA VAL A 121 -18.69 -1.80 8.95
C VAL A 121 -17.85 -2.32 7.77
N ASP A 122 -17.19 -3.46 7.96
CA ASP A 122 -16.54 -4.27 6.91
C ASP A 122 -15.49 -3.57 6.04
N CYS A 123 -14.81 -2.55 6.57
CA CYS A 123 -13.57 -2.06 5.95
C CYS A 123 -12.33 -2.58 6.67
N HIS A 124 -11.27 -2.77 5.90
CA HIS A 124 -9.99 -3.26 6.38
C HIS A 124 -8.86 -2.77 5.48
N ALA A 125 -7.70 -2.49 6.05
CA ALA A 125 -6.49 -2.21 5.29
C ALA A 125 -5.41 -3.25 5.63
N GLU A 126 -4.89 -3.94 4.63
CA GLU A 126 -3.79 -4.89 4.78
C GLU A 126 -2.53 -4.31 4.14
N TYR A 127 -1.42 -4.32 4.86
CA TYR A 127 -0.10 -3.95 4.38
C TYR A 127 0.82 -5.16 4.39
N VAL A 128 1.51 -5.39 3.27
CA VAL A 128 2.60 -6.35 3.16
C VAL A 128 3.87 -5.59 2.82
N LEU A 129 4.81 -5.55 3.76
CA LEU A 129 6.07 -4.83 3.64
C LEU A 129 7.21 -5.81 3.32
N GLY A 130 7.86 -5.64 2.17
CA GLY A 130 9.12 -6.33 1.85
C GLY A 130 10.29 -5.57 2.44
N VAL A 131 10.81 -6.08 3.55
CA VAL A 131 11.81 -5.37 4.37
C VAL A 131 13.22 -5.77 3.95
N PRO A 132 14.11 -4.81 3.61
CA PRO A 132 15.50 -5.12 3.30
C PRO A 132 16.22 -5.83 4.46
N PRO A 133 17.21 -6.68 4.16
CA PRO A 133 18.08 -7.23 5.19
C PRO A 133 18.77 -6.11 5.98
N GLY A 134 18.81 -6.25 7.30
CA GLY A 134 19.45 -5.30 8.21
C GLY A 134 18.56 -4.16 8.71
N VAL A 135 17.37 -3.96 8.12
CA VAL A 135 16.41 -2.93 8.55
C VAL A 135 15.49 -3.50 9.64
N GLY A 136 15.31 -2.76 10.73
CA GLY A 136 14.34 -3.06 11.78
C GLY A 136 12.95 -2.55 11.43
N VAL A 137 11.90 -3.16 12.00
CA VAL A 137 10.53 -2.64 11.89
C VAL A 137 9.90 -2.55 13.26
N MET A 138 9.22 -1.44 13.53
CA MET A 138 8.31 -1.28 14.66
C MET A 138 6.91 -1.02 14.12
N ALA A 139 5.91 -1.70 14.64
CA ALA A 139 4.52 -1.50 14.27
C ALA A 139 3.64 -1.33 15.50
N GLY A 140 2.59 -0.54 15.41
CA GLY A 140 1.63 -0.41 16.49
C GLY A 140 0.67 0.76 16.34
N GLY A 141 -0.12 0.98 17.39
CA GLY A 141 -1.10 2.06 17.47
C GLY A 141 -0.49 3.44 17.77
N LEU A 142 -1.35 4.41 18.08
CA LEU A 142 -0.92 5.75 18.49
C LEU A 142 -0.14 5.74 19.82
N SER A 143 -0.55 4.89 20.75
CA SER A 143 -0.05 4.83 22.13
C SER A 143 1.13 3.89 22.34
N GLU A 144 1.31 2.89 21.47
CA GLU A 144 2.31 1.85 21.65
C GLU A 144 2.87 1.36 20.32
N LEU A 145 4.19 1.20 20.26
CA LEU A 145 4.90 0.58 19.15
C LEU A 145 5.64 -0.64 19.66
N VAL A 146 5.48 -1.77 18.97
CA VAL A 146 6.17 -3.01 19.31
C VAL A 146 7.17 -3.38 18.20
N PRO A 147 8.34 -3.95 18.55
CA PRO A 147 9.28 -4.43 17.56
C PRO A 147 8.71 -5.64 16.81
N CYS A 148 8.75 -5.59 15.48
CA CYS A 148 8.39 -6.72 14.65
C CYS A 148 9.56 -7.71 14.53
N PRO A 149 9.33 -9.02 14.61
CA PRO A 149 10.31 -10.00 14.21
C PRO A 149 10.63 -9.85 12.71
N ARG A 150 11.91 -10.03 12.34
CA ARG A 150 12.33 -9.92 10.95
C ARG A 150 11.87 -11.13 10.14
N PRO A 151 11.33 -10.94 8.93
CA PRO A 151 11.03 -12.04 8.03
C PRO A 151 12.33 -12.55 7.40
N VAL A 152 12.73 -13.77 7.72
CA VAL A 152 13.95 -14.39 7.17
C VAL A 152 13.63 -15.20 5.92
N ASN A 153 12.60 -16.05 5.98
CA ASN A 153 12.21 -16.95 4.89
C ASN A 153 10.70 -16.98 4.61
N THR A 154 9.88 -16.35 5.46
CA THR A 154 8.42 -16.47 5.42
C THR A 154 7.76 -15.13 5.75
N GLU A 155 6.50 -15.00 5.34
CA GLU A 155 5.62 -13.92 5.76
C GLU A 155 5.35 -14.02 7.27
N ILE A 156 5.35 -12.87 7.96
CA ILE A 156 5.03 -12.77 9.38
C ILE A 156 4.00 -11.67 9.58
N SER A 157 2.89 -11.99 10.26
CA SER A 157 1.98 -10.95 10.75
C SER A 157 2.63 -10.26 11.94
N CYS A 158 2.89 -8.95 11.81
CA CYS A 158 3.54 -8.17 12.86
C CYS A 158 2.51 -7.50 13.77
N TYR A 159 1.49 -6.89 13.18
CA TYR A 159 0.52 -6.10 13.93
C TYR A 159 -0.84 -6.19 13.28
N SER A 160 -1.87 -6.30 14.10
CA SER A 160 -3.25 -6.18 13.69
C SER A 160 -3.97 -5.33 14.73
N SER A 161 -4.51 -4.20 14.31
CA SER A 161 -5.48 -3.46 15.10
C SER A 161 -6.86 -3.81 14.58
N THR A 162 -7.65 -4.48 15.39
CA THR A 162 -9.10 -4.49 15.22
C THR A 162 -9.62 -3.31 16.03
N LEU A 163 -10.52 -2.49 15.47
CA LEU A 163 -11.23 -1.50 16.26
C LEU A 163 -11.88 -2.21 17.45
N GLU A 164 -11.39 -1.96 18.65
CA GLU A 164 -12.25 -1.97 19.83
C GLU A 164 -13.23 -0.82 19.58
N GLN A 165 -14.42 -1.17 19.07
CA GLN A 165 -15.45 -0.23 18.68
C GLN A 165 -15.69 0.75 19.85
N ALA A 166 -15.22 1.99 19.72
CA ALA A 166 -15.79 3.05 20.52
C ALA A 166 -17.26 3.15 20.08
N PRO A 167 -18.24 2.90 20.97
CA PRO A 167 -19.63 3.04 20.60
C PRO A 167 -19.83 4.50 20.17
N TRP A 168 -20.23 4.69 18.91
CA TRP A 168 -20.66 5.98 18.43
C TRP A 168 -21.66 6.57 19.44
N PRO A 169 -21.52 7.84 19.86
CA PRO A 169 -22.51 8.45 20.73
C PRO A 169 -23.87 8.36 20.04
N ALA A 170 -24.83 7.70 20.69
CA ALA A 170 -26.18 7.55 20.17
C ALA A 170 -26.73 8.92 19.74
N PRO A 171 -27.46 9.00 18.62
CA PRO A 171 -28.08 10.25 18.20
C PRO A 171 -28.99 10.76 19.32
N THR A 172 -28.65 11.92 19.87
CA THR A 172 -29.46 12.59 20.89
C THR A 172 -30.87 12.78 20.31
N PRO A 173 -31.94 12.24 20.92
CA PRO A 173 -33.28 12.44 20.40
C PRO A 173 -33.58 13.94 20.39
N GLY A 174 -33.82 14.47 19.19
CA GLY A 174 -34.20 15.86 18.98
C GLY A 174 -35.41 16.19 19.84
N ARG A 175 -35.23 17.11 20.79
CA ARG A 175 -36.30 17.66 21.59
C ARG A 175 -37.17 18.52 20.66
N GLY A 176 -38.30 17.96 20.24
CA GLY A 176 -39.29 18.65 19.43
C GLY A 176 -39.69 20.00 20.04
N ARG A 177 -39.94 20.96 19.16
CA ARG A 177 -40.77 22.13 19.40
C ARG A 177 -41.73 22.27 18.24
#